data_AF-A0A973D2P7-F1
#
_entry.id   AF-A0A973D2P7-F1
#
_cell.length_a   1.000
_cell.length_b   1.000
_cell.length_c   1.000
_cell.angle_alpha   90.00
_cell.angle_beta   90.00
_cell.angle_gamma   90.00
#
_symmetry.space_group_name_H-M   'P 1'
#
loop_
_entity.id
_entity.type
_entity.pdbx_description
1 polymer ?
#
loop_
_entity_poly.entity_id
_entity_poly.type
_entity_poly.pdbx_seq_one_letter_code
_entity_poly.pdbx_strand_id
1 'polypeptide(L)'
;MKLRFSRSSLNLIIFACIILIGWASIDKNHSPEQASITLPPLDELLVKTWSSHEDIRVVWHTRLDTPFNIRIRGDAHNLPSSKVEAISTSELAISWQADYWQWDIELGDDFELGLPHLSQQLNTFPSSLKNQPATIILQGPWSGGIARLTSARIINSLKLKPLSHANTRSANQYTCPWQPVSAQFWLQDQLSSLNSSRADIDNKVWKLSHWPTLAAINEQSLQVWKHTFVQQWQLDWRNPVTQFDMLADLAYYRLPKNYLLQGYWGINALDVSQLEDYLAQCLASRKKIQVAQHGEKEKQQ
;
A
#
# COMPACT_ATOMS: atom_id res chain seq x y z
N MET A 1 76.88 -15.19 -6.66
CA MET A 1 76.30 -16.55 -6.65
C MET A 1 74.79 -16.43 -6.83
N LYS A 2 74.23 -16.83 -7.99
CA LYS A 2 72.78 -16.85 -8.23
C LYS A 2 72.24 -18.21 -7.78
N LEU A 3 71.56 -18.26 -6.63
CA LEU A 3 70.87 -19.45 -6.14
C LEU A 3 69.67 -19.74 -7.06
N ARG A 4 69.84 -20.68 -8.00
CA ARG A 4 68.75 -21.22 -8.81
C ARG A 4 68.16 -22.41 -8.06
N PHE A 5 67.11 -22.17 -7.29
CA PHE A 5 66.32 -23.26 -6.72
C PHE A 5 65.61 -24.02 -7.85
N SER A 6 65.75 -25.35 -7.86
CA SER A 6 65.04 -26.23 -8.80
C SER A 6 63.54 -26.12 -8.54
N ARG A 7 62.71 -26.23 -9.59
CA ARG A 7 61.23 -26.18 -9.50
C ARG A 7 60.67 -27.16 -8.45
N SER A 8 61.36 -28.27 -8.22
CA SER A 8 60.99 -29.25 -7.20
C SER A 8 61.21 -28.75 -5.76
N SER A 9 62.28 -28.00 -5.52
CA SER A 9 62.61 -27.43 -4.19
C SER A 9 61.64 -26.30 -3.83
N LEU A 10 61.24 -25.52 -4.83
CA LEU A 10 60.30 -24.40 -4.67
C LEU A 10 58.88 -24.90 -4.34
N ASN A 11 58.42 -25.95 -5.03
CA ASN A 11 57.14 -26.57 -4.71
C ASN A 11 57.12 -27.18 -3.30
N LEU A 12 58.21 -27.80 -2.87
CA LEU A 12 58.29 -28.39 -1.53
C LEU A 12 58.27 -27.33 -0.42
N ILE A 13 58.92 -26.19 -0.63
CA ILE A 13 58.85 -25.04 0.28
C ILE A 13 57.42 -24.46 0.31
N ILE A 14 56.77 -24.32 -0.84
CA ILE A 14 55.38 -23.83 -0.91
C ILE A 14 54.42 -24.77 -0.17
N PHE A 15 54.51 -26.09 -0.38
CA PHE A 15 53.68 -27.05 0.33
C PHE A 15 53.94 -27.04 1.84
N ALA A 16 55.20 -26.93 2.27
CA ALA A 16 55.54 -26.79 3.69
C ALA A 16 54.97 -25.49 4.29
N CYS A 17 55.01 -24.37 3.56
CA CYS A 17 54.41 -23.12 4.00
C CYS A 17 52.88 -23.19 4.07
N ILE A 18 52.21 -23.84 3.11
CA ILE A 18 50.75 -24.03 3.13
C ILE A 18 50.33 -24.89 4.32
N ILE A 19 51.07 -25.96 4.61
CA ILE A 19 50.80 -26.82 5.77
C ILE A 19 51.01 -26.06 7.08
N LEU A 20 52.08 -25.26 7.19
CA LEU A 20 52.34 -24.44 8.39
C LEU A 20 51.29 -23.34 8.60
N ILE A 21 50.80 -22.70 7.53
CA ILE A 21 49.71 -21.71 7.62
C ILE A 21 48.40 -22.40 8.01
N GLY A 22 48.10 -23.56 7.44
CA GLY A 22 46.93 -24.36 7.81
C GLY A 22 46.94 -24.81 9.27
N TRP A 23 48.10 -25.25 9.77
CA TRP A 23 48.28 -25.60 11.17
C TRP A 23 48.19 -24.40 12.11
N ALA A 24 48.84 -23.27 11.79
CA ALA A 24 48.72 -22.04 12.57
C ALA A 24 47.29 -21.48 12.59
N SER A 25 46.51 -21.69 11.52
CA SER A 25 45.10 -21.30 11.45
C SER A 25 44.19 -22.22 12.28
N ILE A 26 44.53 -23.50 12.42
CA ILE A 26 43.79 -24.46 13.24
C ILE A 26 44.11 -24.27 14.73
N ASP A 27 45.37 -24.03 15.07
CA ASP A 27 45.79 -23.84 16.46
C ASP A 27 45.21 -22.53 17.06
N LYS A 28 45.02 -21.50 16.22
CA LYS A 28 44.33 -20.26 16.62
C LYS A 28 42.83 -20.42 16.89
N ASN A 29 42.22 -21.51 16.40
CA ASN A 29 40.81 -21.85 16.61
C ASN A 29 40.60 -22.84 17.76
N HIS A 30 41.65 -23.25 18.48
CA HIS A 30 41.56 -24.22 19.58
C HIS A 30 41.52 -23.59 20.98
N SER A 31 41.25 -22.29 21.12
CA SER A 31 40.95 -21.70 22.43
C SER A 31 39.48 -21.98 22.78
N PRO A 32 39.17 -22.81 23.80
CA PRO A 32 37.81 -23.09 24.21
C PRO A 32 37.38 -22.03 25.21
N GLU A 33 37.35 -20.76 24.80
CA GLU A 33 36.41 -19.84 25.41
C GLU A 33 35.13 -20.00 24.61
N GLN A 34 34.12 -20.59 25.26
CA GLN A 34 32.74 -20.39 24.85
C GLN A 34 32.49 -18.89 24.87
N ALA A 35 32.84 -18.20 23.79
CA ALA A 35 32.26 -16.92 23.47
C ALA A 35 30.77 -17.23 23.34
N SER A 36 30.04 -17.05 24.44
CA SER A 36 28.60 -16.97 24.39
C SER A 36 28.32 -15.99 23.27
N ILE A 37 27.76 -16.47 22.17
CA ILE A 37 27.22 -15.60 21.15
C ILE A 37 26.10 -14.87 21.89
N THR A 38 26.42 -13.73 22.47
CA THR A 38 25.43 -12.78 22.97
C THR A 38 24.78 -12.26 21.72
N LEU A 39 23.77 -13.00 21.27
CA LEU A 39 22.81 -12.51 20.31
C LEU A 39 22.34 -11.18 20.88
N PRO A 40 22.40 -10.07 20.12
CA PRO A 40 21.68 -8.88 20.54
C PRO A 40 20.25 -9.31 20.88
N PRO A 41 19.64 -8.74 21.93
CA PRO A 41 18.23 -9.02 22.21
C PRO A 41 17.47 -8.91 20.89
N LEU A 42 16.60 -9.89 20.58
CA LEU A 42 15.80 -9.83 19.36
C LEU A 42 15.20 -8.43 19.28
N ASP A 43 15.59 -7.65 18.28
CA ASP A 43 14.94 -6.38 18.00
C ASP A 43 13.44 -6.66 17.98
N GLU A 44 12.67 -5.84 18.70
CA GLU A 44 11.22 -5.94 18.69
C GLU A 44 10.78 -6.09 17.23
N LEU A 45 9.94 -7.10 16.96
CA LEU A 45 9.35 -7.32 15.63
C LEU A 45 9.01 -5.96 15.05
N LEU A 46 9.75 -5.54 14.01
CA LEU A 46 9.61 -4.20 13.42
C LEU A 46 8.28 -4.14 12.70
N VAL A 47 7.22 -3.92 13.48
CA VAL A 47 5.85 -3.82 13.02
C VAL A 47 5.75 -2.51 12.24
N LYS A 48 5.60 -2.64 10.93
CA LYS A 48 5.34 -1.50 10.07
C LYS A 48 3.85 -1.40 9.83
N THR A 49 3.37 -0.16 9.81
CA THR A 49 1.96 0.14 9.56
C THR A 49 1.86 1.09 8.38
N TRP A 50 0.81 0.91 7.59
CA TRP A 50 0.40 1.82 6.53
C TRP A 50 -1.11 1.94 6.61
N SER A 51 -1.60 3.15 6.44
CA SER A 51 -3.02 3.39 6.26
C SER A 51 -3.23 3.87 4.84
N SER A 52 -4.22 3.32 4.16
CA SER A 52 -4.74 3.95 2.94
C SER A 52 -5.30 5.34 3.27
N HIS A 53 -5.48 6.18 2.27
CA HIS A 53 -6.19 7.46 2.38
C HIS A 53 -7.65 7.35 2.87
N GLU A 54 -8.27 6.18 2.77
CA GLU A 54 -9.58 5.91 3.38
C GLU A 54 -9.47 5.34 4.79
N ASP A 55 -8.33 5.44 5.49
CA ASP A 55 -8.09 4.91 6.85
C ASP A 55 -8.15 3.37 7.00
N ILE A 56 -8.04 2.60 5.91
CA ILE A 56 -7.80 1.16 6.00
C ILE A 56 -6.36 0.92 6.45
N ARG A 57 -6.20 0.46 7.69
CA ARG A 57 -4.90 0.15 8.28
C ARG A 57 -4.45 -1.26 7.89
N VAL A 58 -3.23 -1.36 7.39
CA VAL A 58 -2.52 -2.61 7.14
C VAL A 58 -1.25 -2.66 7.97
N VAL A 59 -1.00 -3.84 8.54
CA VAL A 59 0.16 -4.11 9.37
C VAL A 59 1.00 -5.17 8.69
N TRP A 60 2.32 -4.98 8.65
CA TRP A 60 3.23 -6.03 8.18
C TRP A 60 4.46 -6.16 9.05
N HIS A 61 4.95 -7.39 9.10
CA HIS A 61 6.16 -7.77 9.80
C HIS A 61 7.17 -8.28 8.77
N THR A 62 8.31 -7.60 8.66
CA THR A 62 9.39 -8.06 7.80
C THR A 62 10.16 -9.18 8.52
N ARG A 63 10.17 -10.37 7.94
CA ARG A 63 10.88 -11.56 8.42
C ARG A 63 11.60 -12.22 7.25
N LEU A 64 12.92 -12.29 7.31
CA LEU A 64 13.73 -12.90 6.24
C LEU A 64 13.75 -14.43 6.31
N ASP A 65 13.29 -15.01 7.42
CA ASP A 65 13.28 -16.45 7.72
C ASP A 65 11.97 -17.15 7.39
N THR A 66 11.01 -16.43 6.79
CA THR A 66 9.68 -16.96 6.44
C THR A 66 9.33 -16.58 5.01
N PRO A 67 8.62 -17.43 4.24
CA PRO A 67 8.16 -17.08 2.90
C PRO A 67 7.19 -15.90 2.93
N PHE A 68 6.89 -15.34 1.76
CA PHE A 68 5.83 -14.34 1.61
C PHE A 68 4.47 -14.97 1.93
N ASN A 69 3.85 -14.50 3.01
CA ASN A 69 2.55 -14.95 3.49
C ASN A 69 1.63 -13.75 3.75
N ILE A 70 0.39 -13.85 3.29
CA ILE A 70 -0.68 -12.91 3.55
C ILE A 70 -1.71 -13.59 4.44
N ARG A 71 -2.00 -12.98 5.58
CA ARG A 71 -2.99 -13.46 6.53
C ARG A 71 -4.11 -12.44 6.68
N ILE A 72 -5.34 -12.89 6.48
CA ILE A 72 -6.54 -12.09 6.72
C ILE A 72 -7.33 -12.73 7.87
N ARG A 73 -7.56 -11.97 8.93
CA ARG A 73 -8.33 -12.41 10.10
C ARG A 73 -9.62 -11.62 10.20
N GLY A 74 -10.76 -12.29 10.29
CA GLY A 74 -12.06 -11.64 10.51
C GLY A 74 -12.79 -12.22 11.72
N ASP A 75 -13.75 -11.45 12.23
CA ASP A 75 -14.54 -11.83 13.40
C ASP A 75 -15.55 -12.95 13.06
N ALA A 76 -15.51 -14.03 13.85
CA ALA A 76 -16.41 -15.17 13.66
C ALA A 76 -17.76 -15.00 14.39
N HIS A 77 -17.88 -14.09 15.36
CA HIS A 77 -19.06 -13.98 16.23
C HIS A 77 -20.36 -13.63 15.48
N ASN A 78 -20.24 -12.94 14.35
CA ASN A 78 -21.38 -12.45 13.57
C ASN A 78 -21.75 -13.36 12.40
N LEU A 79 -21.11 -14.53 12.27
CA LEU A 79 -21.39 -15.49 11.20
C LEU A 79 -22.43 -16.52 11.64
N PRO A 80 -23.53 -16.70 10.89
CA PRO A 80 -24.46 -17.80 11.15
C PRO A 80 -23.75 -19.14 10.96
N SER A 81 -23.97 -20.08 11.88
CA SER A 81 -23.31 -21.40 11.95
C SER A 81 -23.40 -22.18 10.63
N SER A 82 -24.51 -22.03 9.89
CA SER A 82 -24.71 -22.65 8.57
C SER A 82 -23.77 -22.14 7.46
N LYS A 83 -23.18 -20.95 7.60
CA LYS A 83 -22.16 -20.43 6.68
C LYS A 83 -20.77 -20.96 6.99
N VAL A 84 -20.49 -21.28 8.25
CA VAL A 84 -19.19 -21.81 8.71
C VAL A 84 -18.94 -23.19 8.11
N GLU A 85 -19.96 -24.05 8.13
CA GLU A 85 -19.90 -25.41 7.57
C GLU A 85 -19.75 -25.41 6.04
N ALA A 86 -20.34 -24.43 5.34
CA ALA A 86 -20.27 -24.33 3.88
C ALA A 86 -18.91 -23.86 3.32
N ILE A 87 -18.08 -23.20 4.15
CA ILE A 87 -16.76 -22.65 3.77
C ILE A 87 -15.63 -23.64 4.12
N SER A 88 -15.97 -24.80 4.70
CA SER A 88 -15.03 -25.85 5.08
C SER A 88 -14.56 -26.67 3.86
N THR A 89 -14.06 -25.98 2.84
CA THR A 89 -13.40 -26.60 1.68
C THR A 89 -11.90 -26.31 1.75
N SER A 90 -11.10 -27.38 1.67
CA SER A 90 -9.64 -27.40 1.70
C SER A 90 -8.95 -26.51 0.65
N GLU A 91 -9.68 -25.99 -0.34
CA GLU A 91 -9.13 -25.19 -1.45
C GLU A 91 -8.84 -23.73 -1.09
N LEU A 92 -9.45 -23.21 -0.02
CA LEU A 92 -9.34 -21.79 0.35
C LEU A 92 -8.41 -21.53 1.53
N ALA A 93 -7.77 -22.55 2.13
CA ALA A 93 -6.87 -22.37 3.29
C ALA A 93 -7.46 -21.48 4.42
N ILE A 94 -8.77 -21.61 4.66
CA ILE A 94 -9.47 -20.90 5.75
C ILE A 94 -9.51 -21.83 6.97
N SER A 95 -8.92 -21.37 8.07
CA SER A 95 -9.00 -22.00 9.37
C SER A 95 -10.00 -21.27 10.28
N TRP A 96 -10.74 -22.05 11.06
CA TRP A 96 -11.75 -21.56 11.98
C TRP A 96 -11.27 -21.70 13.41
N GLN A 97 -11.37 -20.62 14.18
CA GLN A 97 -11.09 -20.57 15.61
C GLN A 97 -12.36 -20.16 16.35
N ALA A 98 -12.36 -20.27 17.69
CA ALA A 98 -13.54 -19.97 18.50
C ALA A 98 -14.07 -18.54 18.26
N ASP A 99 -13.16 -17.58 18.12
CA ASP A 99 -13.50 -16.15 18.09
C ASP A 99 -13.28 -15.49 16.72
N TYR A 100 -12.56 -16.15 15.81
CA TYR A 100 -12.17 -15.60 14.51
C TYR A 100 -12.00 -16.66 13.44
N TRP A 101 -12.07 -16.24 12.18
CA TRP A 101 -11.60 -17.03 11.04
C TRP A 101 -10.29 -16.43 10.52
N GLN A 102 -9.44 -17.28 9.97
CA GLN A 102 -8.16 -16.89 9.41
C GLN A 102 -7.99 -17.51 8.03
N TRP A 103 -7.74 -16.64 7.05
CA TRP A 103 -7.37 -17.02 5.71
C TRP A 103 -5.88 -16.78 5.51
N ASP A 104 -5.13 -17.84 5.22
CA ASP A 104 -3.70 -17.78 4.93
C ASP A 104 -3.44 -18.00 3.44
N ILE A 105 -2.67 -17.09 2.83
CA ILE A 105 -2.27 -17.18 1.42
C ILE A 105 -0.75 -17.19 1.38
N GLU A 106 -0.20 -18.36 1.12
CA GLU A 106 1.24 -18.54 0.93
C GLU A 106 1.61 -18.23 -0.53
N LEU A 107 2.55 -17.32 -0.72
CA LEU A 107 3.10 -16.95 -2.02
C LEU A 107 4.43 -17.66 -2.30
N GLY A 108 5.06 -18.24 -1.27
CA GLY A 108 6.36 -18.91 -1.35
C GLY A 108 7.54 -17.96 -1.15
N ASP A 109 8.74 -18.44 -1.45
CA ASP A 109 9.99 -17.69 -1.28
C ASP A 109 10.22 -16.63 -2.39
N ASP A 110 9.59 -16.82 -3.54
CA ASP A 110 9.61 -15.89 -4.67
C ASP A 110 8.25 -15.21 -4.82
N PHE A 111 8.23 -13.90 -4.58
CA PHE A 111 7.02 -13.09 -4.66
C PHE A 111 6.36 -13.14 -6.05
N GLU A 112 7.15 -13.08 -7.13
CA GLU A 112 6.62 -12.98 -8.50
C GLU A 112 5.94 -14.29 -8.91
N LEU A 113 6.53 -15.43 -8.55
CA LEU A 113 5.94 -16.75 -8.79
C LEU A 113 4.65 -16.98 -8.01
N GLY A 114 4.49 -16.34 -6.85
CA GLY A 114 3.26 -16.40 -6.04
C GLY A 114 2.11 -15.50 -6.52
N LEU A 115 2.36 -14.52 -7.41
CA LEU A 115 1.33 -13.57 -7.86
C LEU A 115 0.12 -14.20 -8.57
N PRO A 116 0.26 -15.24 -9.42
CA PRO A 116 -0.88 -15.94 -10.01
C PRO A 116 -1.75 -16.60 -8.94
N HIS A 117 -1.12 -17.25 -7.96
CA HIS A 117 -1.82 -17.88 -6.83
C HIS A 117 -2.60 -16.85 -6.01
N LEU A 118 -1.97 -15.70 -5.68
CA LEU A 118 -2.65 -14.58 -5.04
C LEU A 118 -3.88 -14.13 -5.83
N SER A 119 -3.74 -13.97 -7.15
CA SER A 119 -4.84 -13.54 -8.01
C SER A 119 -5.99 -14.53 -8.00
N GLN A 120 -5.70 -15.83 -8.04
CA GLN A 120 -6.69 -16.89 -7.99
C GLN A 120 -7.43 -16.85 -6.65
N GLN A 121 -6.70 -16.83 -5.54
CA GLN A 121 -7.24 -16.79 -4.17
C GLN A 121 -8.14 -15.57 -3.94
N LEU A 122 -7.73 -14.37 -4.39
CA LEU A 122 -8.57 -13.16 -4.30
C LEU A 122 -9.86 -13.26 -5.11
N ASN A 123 -9.84 -13.92 -6.27
CA ASN A 123 -11.03 -14.10 -7.11
C ASN A 123 -11.99 -15.14 -6.55
N THR A 124 -11.49 -16.14 -5.84
CA THR A 124 -12.29 -17.20 -5.21
C THR A 124 -12.73 -16.87 -3.78
N PHE A 125 -12.43 -15.67 -3.28
CA PHE A 125 -12.77 -15.29 -1.90
C PHE A 125 -14.27 -15.44 -1.60
N PRO A 126 -14.65 -16.18 -0.52
CA PRO A 126 -16.05 -16.48 -0.21
C PRO A 126 -16.91 -15.22 -0.03
N SER A 127 -18.03 -15.16 -0.73
CA SER A 127 -18.98 -14.05 -0.60
C SER A 127 -19.60 -13.96 0.81
N SER A 128 -19.68 -15.10 1.52
CA SER A 128 -20.17 -15.23 2.89
C SER A 128 -19.31 -14.50 3.94
N LEU A 129 -18.01 -14.32 3.66
CA LEU A 129 -17.05 -13.61 4.53
C LEU A 129 -16.89 -12.12 4.17
N LYS A 130 -17.52 -11.66 3.07
CA LYS A 130 -17.50 -10.24 2.70
C LYS A 130 -18.32 -9.40 3.69
N ASN A 131 -17.98 -8.12 3.79
CA ASN A 131 -18.61 -7.12 4.68
C ASN A 131 -18.38 -7.35 6.18
N GLN A 132 -17.32 -8.07 6.55
CA GLN A 132 -16.91 -8.23 7.93
C GLN A 132 -15.69 -7.37 8.26
N PRO A 133 -15.55 -6.93 9.52
CA PRO A 133 -14.31 -6.34 9.98
C PRO A 133 -13.20 -7.37 9.88
N ALA A 134 -12.08 -6.99 9.26
CA ALA A 134 -10.92 -7.86 9.12
C ALA A 134 -9.61 -7.09 9.24
N THR A 135 -8.58 -7.78 9.70
CA THR A 135 -7.21 -7.30 9.78
C THR A 135 -6.37 -8.02 8.74
N ILE A 136 -5.64 -7.26 7.93
CA ILE A 136 -4.63 -7.79 7.00
C ILE A 136 -3.27 -7.75 7.68
N ILE A 137 -2.59 -8.89 7.68
CA ILE A 137 -1.24 -9.06 8.22
C ILE A 137 -0.37 -9.63 7.10
N LEU A 138 0.72 -8.95 6.76
CA LEU A 138 1.71 -9.48 5.83
C LEU A 138 2.95 -9.96 6.60
N GLN A 139 3.41 -11.19 6.34
CA GLN A 139 4.58 -11.81 6.99
C GLN A 139 5.53 -12.36 5.94
N GLY A 140 6.84 -12.17 6.09
CA GLY A 140 7.83 -12.57 5.07
C GLY A 140 8.82 -11.45 4.72
N PRO A 141 9.63 -11.59 3.66
CA PRO A 141 10.67 -10.63 3.30
C PRO A 141 10.08 -9.42 2.55
N TRP A 142 8.99 -8.86 3.09
CA TRP A 142 8.28 -7.71 2.53
C TRP A 142 9.14 -6.45 2.63
N SER A 143 9.45 -5.88 1.47
CA SER A 143 9.83 -4.47 1.37
C SER A 143 8.60 -3.58 1.56
N GLY A 144 8.80 -2.35 2.02
CA GLY A 144 7.68 -1.41 2.22
C GLY A 144 6.85 -1.17 0.95
N GLY A 145 7.51 -1.09 -0.21
CA GLY A 145 6.84 -0.90 -1.51
C GLY A 145 5.99 -2.11 -1.91
N ILE A 146 6.56 -3.32 -1.83
CA ILE A 146 5.83 -4.56 -2.16
C ILE A 146 4.64 -4.75 -1.21
N ALA A 147 4.82 -4.48 0.08
CA ALA A 147 3.75 -4.54 1.07
C ALA A 147 2.60 -3.58 0.72
N ARG A 148 2.89 -2.32 0.39
CA ARG A 148 1.87 -1.30 0.04
C ARG A 148 1.11 -1.68 -1.24
N LEU A 149 1.81 -2.05 -2.31
CA LEU A 149 1.14 -2.40 -3.58
C LEU A 149 0.30 -3.68 -3.43
N THR A 150 0.80 -4.67 -2.69
CA THR A 150 0.05 -5.90 -2.39
C THR A 150 -1.18 -5.59 -1.55
N SER A 151 -1.04 -4.73 -0.54
CA SER A 151 -2.16 -4.25 0.28
C SER A 151 -3.21 -3.54 -0.57
N ALA A 152 -2.79 -2.61 -1.43
CA ALA A 152 -3.67 -1.89 -2.34
C ALA A 152 -4.42 -2.85 -3.27
N ARG A 153 -3.75 -3.89 -3.79
CA ARG A 153 -4.38 -4.94 -4.61
C ARG A 153 -5.40 -5.75 -3.82
N ILE A 154 -5.09 -6.18 -2.59
CA ILE A 154 -6.01 -6.93 -1.74
C ILE A 154 -7.25 -6.08 -1.45
N ILE A 155 -7.05 -4.84 -1.00
CA ILE A 155 -8.14 -3.90 -0.68
C ILE A 155 -9.03 -3.69 -1.90
N ASN A 156 -8.42 -3.41 -3.06
CA ASN A 156 -9.14 -3.23 -4.30
C ASN A 156 -9.96 -4.49 -4.67
N SER A 157 -9.32 -5.66 -4.71
CA SER A 157 -9.93 -6.91 -5.17
C SER A 157 -11.08 -7.37 -4.28
N LEU A 158 -10.92 -7.23 -2.96
CA LEU A 158 -11.94 -7.60 -1.98
C LEU A 158 -12.97 -6.48 -1.74
N LYS A 159 -12.77 -5.29 -2.35
CA LYS A 159 -13.59 -4.09 -2.15
C LYS A 159 -13.69 -3.69 -0.68
N LEU A 160 -12.57 -3.74 0.05
CA LEU A 160 -12.55 -3.42 1.47
C LEU A 160 -12.92 -1.95 1.68
N LYS A 161 -13.58 -1.71 2.80
CA LYS A 161 -13.97 -0.37 3.26
C LYS A 161 -13.36 -0.15 4.63
N PRO A 162 -13.03 1.10 5.00
CA PRO A 162 -12.64 1.38 6.36
C PRO A 162 -13.70 0.93 7.35
N LEU A 163 -13.23 0.44 8.50
CA LEU A 163 -14.09 0.24 9.65
C LEU A 163 -14.71 1.58 9.99
N SER A 164 -16.02 1.68 9.78
CA SER A 164 -16.78 2.86 10.13
C SER A 164 -16.60 3.10 11.62
N HIS A 165 -15.74 4.06 11.98
CA HIS A 165 -15.89 4.72 13.25
C HIS A 165 -17.23 5.43 13.12
N ALA A 166 -18.26 4.87 13.76
CA ALA A 166 -19.54 5.54 13.89
C ALA A 166 -19.23 6.97 14.35
N ASN A 167 -19.68 7.96 13.56
CA ASN A 167 -19.34 9.39 13.57
C ASN A 167 -18.30 9.75 12.49
N THR A 168 -18.72 10.20 11.31
CA THR A 168 -19.47 11.45 11.18
C THR A 168 -20.43 11.41 10.00
N ARG A 169 -21.72 11.61 10.27
CA ARG A 169 -22.64 12.22 9.29
C ARG A 169 -22.15 13.65 9.05
N SER A 170 -21.14 13.84 8.20
CA SER A 170 -20.78 15.19 7.77
C SER A 170 -21.83 15.63 6.75
N ALA A 171 -22.87 16.30 7.24
CA ALA A 171 -23.97 16.87 6.45
C ALA A 171 -23.54 17.99 5.47
N ASN A 172 -22.24 18.23 5.33
CA ASN A 172 -21.65 19.26 4.48
C ASN A 172 -20.48 18.70 3.66
N GLN A 173 -20.73 17.67 2.85
CA GLN A 173 -19.72 17.14 1.93
C GLN A 173 -19.90 17.72 0.54
N TYR A 174 -18.81 18.21 -0.06
CA TYR A 174 -18.76 18.56 -1.47
C TYR A 174 -18.41 17.31 -2.26
N THR A 175 -19.05 17.09 -3.40
CA THR A 175 -18.66 16.02 -4.33
C THR A 175 -18.10 16.64 -5.60
N CYS A 176 -16.83 16.37 -5.86
CA CYS A 176 -16.13 16.76 -7.06
C CYS A 176 -16.05 15.59 -8.04
N PRO A 177 -16.20 15.82 -9.35
CA PRO A 177 -16.01 14.75 -10.34
C PRO A 177 -14.54 14.29 -10.36
N TRP A 178 -14.28 13.05 -10.81
CA TRP A 178 -12.91 12.56 -11.03
C TRP A 178 -12.17 13.21 -12.21
N GLN A 179 -12.88 13.95 -13.05
CA GLN A 179 -12.35 14.57 -14.27
C GLN A 179 -12.72 16.05 -14.33
N PRO A 180 -11.87 16.90 -14.93
CA PRO A 180 -10.54 16.55 -15.46
C PRO A 180 -9.51 16.29 -14.33
N VAL A 181 -8.64 15.29 -14.52
CA VAL A 181 -7.63 14.88 -13.51
C VAL A 181 -6.74 16.04 -13.08
N SER A 182 -6.41 16.95 -14.00
CA SER A 182 -5.54 18.10 -13.71
C SER A 182 -6.17 19.09 -12.72
N ALA A 183 -7.46 19.40 -12.86
CA ALA A 183 -8.17 20.26 -11.93
C ALA A 183 -8.36 19.59 -10.57
N GLN A 184 -8.51 18.26 -10.56
CA GLN A 184 -8.55 17.46 -9.34
C GLN A 184 -7.22 17.51 -8.57
N PHE A 185 -6.07 17.36 -9.24
CA PHE A 185 -4.77 17.53 -8.61
C PHE A 185 -4.56 18.95 -8.07
N TRP A 186 -4.98 19.97 -8.82
CA TRP A 186 -4.92 21.35 -8.33
C TRP A 186 -5.70 21.51 -7.02
N LEU A 187 -6.95 21.02 -6.98
CA LEU A 187 -7.80 21.14 -5.80
C LEU A 187 -7.25 20.37 -4.60
N GLN A 188 -6.66 19.19 -4.82
CA GLN A 188 -6.03 18.41 -3.75
C GLN A 188 -4.83 19.13 -3.13
N ASP A 189 -4.04 19.84 -3.94
CA ASP A 189 -2.89 20.64 -3.49
C ASP A 189 -3.32 21.85 -2.62
N GLN A 190 -4.57 22.31 -2.75
CA GLN A 190 -5.12 23.39 -1.91
C GLN A 190 -5.63 22.92 -0.54
N LEU A 191 -5.70 21.60 -0.29
CA LEU A 191 -6.22 21.08 0.96
C LEU A 191 -5.14 21.09 2.04
N SER A 192 -5.47 21.63 3.21
CA SER A 192 -4.55 21.70 4.36
C SER A 192 -4.24 20.35 5.00
N SER A 193 -5.04 19.32 4.70
CA SER A 193 -4.83 17.95 5.18
C SER A 193 -5.38 16.96 4.17
N LEU A 194 -4.62 15.89 3.92
CA LEU A 194 -5.00 14.78 3.05
C LEU A 194 -6.30 14.09 3.50
N ASN A 195 -6.61 14.11 4.81
CA ASN A 195 -7.84 13.53 5.36
C ASN A 195 -9.09 14.36 5.03
N SER A 196 -8.91 15.53 4.41
CA SER A 196 -10.00 16.42 4.00
C SER A 196 -10.65 16.00 2.70
N SER A 197 -10.02 15.08 1.96
CA SER A 197 -10.52 14.50 0.72
C SER A 197 -10.54 12.99 0.83
N ARG A 198 -11.64 12.39 0.41
CA ARG A 198 -11.78 10.92 0.30
C ARG A 198 -12.36 10.55 -1.06
N ALA A 199 -11.86 9.49 -1.67
CA ALA A 199 -12.47 9.00 -2.89
C ALA A 199 -13.81 8.32 -2.58
N ASP A 200 -14.74 8.40 -3.51
CA ASP A 200 -15.87 7.51 -3.63
C ASP A 200 -15.73 6.77 -4.95
N ILE A 201 -15.13 5.58 -4.87
CA ILE A 201 -14.78 4.74 -6.02
C ILE A 201 -16.02 4.33 -6.81
N ASP A 202 -17.12 4.04 -6.10
CA ASP A 202 -18.35 3.53 -6.73
C ASP A 202 -19.05 4.64 -7.53
N ASN A 203 -19.07 5.87 -7.00
CA ASN A 203 -19.71 7.02 -7.65
C ASN A 203 -18.77 7.84 -8.53
N LYS A 204 -17.49 7.48 -8.61
CA LYS A 204 -16.46 8.20 -9.39
C LYS A 204 -16.33 9.69 -9.03
N VAL A 205 -16.40 9.98 -7.73
CA VAL A 205 -16.30 11.34 -7.19
C VAL A 205 -15.28 11.43 -6.06
N TRP A 206 -14.72 12.61 -5.86
CA TRP A 206 -13.98 12.98 -4.66
C TRP A 206 -14.91 13.69 -3.69
N LYS A 207 -14.97 13.22 -2.45
CA LYS A 207 -15.75 13.82 -1.37
C LYS A 207 -14.83 14.68 -0.53
N LEU A 208 -15.13 15.97 -0.42
CA LEU A 208 -14.41 16.90 0.45
C LEU A 208 -15.22 17.13 1.72
N SER A 209 -14.55 17.07 2.87
CA SER A 209 -15.17 17.34 4.17
C SER A 209 -15.46 18.83 4.39
N HIS A 210 -14.68 19.70 3.76
CA HIS A 210 -14.85 21.15 3.76
C HIS A 210 -14.31 21.75 2.46
N TRP A 211 -14.71 22.99 2.17
CA TRP A 211 -14.17 23.74 1.04
C TRP A 211 -12.93 24.50 1.50
N PRO A 212 -11.80 24.39 0.80
CA PRO A 212 -10.61 25.14 1.15
C PRO A 212 -10.78 26.64 0.85
N THR A 213 -10.02 27.48 1.55
CA THR A 213 -9.86 28.88 1.17
C THR A 213 -8.95 28.95 -0.05
N LEU A 214 -9.51 29.27 -1.20
CA LEU A 214 -8.78 29.33 -2.45
C LEU A 214 -8.13 30.71 -2.64
N ALA A 215 -6.86 30.74 -3.04
CA ALA A 215 -6.25 31.95 -3.57
C ALA A 215 -6.90 32.36 -4.90
N ALA A 216 -6.75 33.63 -5.29
CA ALA A 216 -7.26 34.09 -6.58
C ALA A 216 -6.61 33.32 -7.73
N ILE A 217 -7.45 32.66 -8.53
CA ILE A 217 -7.02 31.90 -9.70
C ILE A 217 -6.85 32.91 -10.84
N ASN A 218 -5.63 33.06 -11.33
CA ASN A 218 -5.33 33.83 -12.52
C ASN A 218 -4.27 33.09 -13.33
N GLU A 219 -4.03 33.53 -14.56
CA GLU A 219 -3.09 32.85 -15.45
C GLU A 219 -1.68 32.74 -14.84
N GLN A 220 -1.20 33.80 -14.18
CA GLN A 220 0.14 33.80 -13.59
C GLN A 220 0.25 32.80 -12.44
N SER A 221 -0.69 32.80 -11.49
CA SER A 221 -0.70 31.87 -10.36
C SER A 221 -0.84 30.42 -10.82
N LEU A 222 -1.68 30.18 -11.84
CA LEU A 222 -1.86 28.86 -12.43
C LEU A 222 -0.58 28.36 -13.12
N GLN A 223 0.12 29.22 -13.87
CA GLN A 223 1.38 28.84 -14.54
C GLN A 223 2.49 28.52 -13.54
N VAL A 224 2.60 29.28 -12.44
CA VAL A 224 3.55 28.99 -11.35
C VAL A 224 3.26 27.63 -10.72
N TRP A 225 1.98 27.35 -10.44
CA TRP A 225 1.57 26.05 -9.91
C TRP A 225 1.92 24.91 -10.88
N LYS A 226 1.55 25.04 -12.17
CA LYS A 226 1.86 24.01 -13.18
C LYS A 226 3.34 23.66 -13.22
N HIS A 227 4.21 24.67 -13.23
CA HIS A 227 5.64 24.46 -13.31
C HIS A 227 6.17 23.71 -12.08
N THR A 228 5.80 24.17 -10.89
CA THR A 228 6.21 23.56 -9.63
C THR A 228 5.70 22.13 -9.51
N PHE A 229 4.43 21.92 -9.82
CA PHE A 229 3.78 20.61 -9.71
C PHE A 229 4.39 19.61 -10.70
N VAL A 230 4.62 19.99 -11.96
CA VAL A 230 5.24 19.12 -12.97
C VAL A 230 6.67 18.74 -12.58
N GLN A 231 7.44 19.67 -12.02
CA GLN A 231 8.79 19.37 -11.52
C GLN A 231 8.76 18.37 -10.37
N GLN A 232 7.90 18.62 -9.37
CA GLN A 232 7.74 17.74 -8.23
C GLN A 232 7.29 16.34 -8.67
N TRP A 233 6.31 16.27 -9.56
CA TRP A 233 5.84 15.02 -10.14
C TRP A 233 6.95 14.21 -10.81
N GLN A 234 7.83 14.88 -11.58
CA GLN A 234 8.96 14.21 -12.21
C GLN A 234 9.98 13.68 -11.20
N LEU A 235 10.23 14.42 -10.11
CA LEU A 235 11.09 13.97 -9.02
C LEU A 235 10.48 12.76 -8.31
N ASP A 236 9.18 12.84 -7.98
CA ASP A 236 8.47 11.77 -7.30
C ASP A 236 8.34 10.52 -8.17
N TRP A 237 8.21 10.66 -9.49
CA TRP A 237 8.18 9.53 -10.41
C TRP A 237 9.55 8.84 -10.55
N ARG A 238 10.66 9.59 -10.41
CA ARG A 238 12.03 9.05 -10.50
C ARG A 238 12.49 8.42 -9.18
N ASN A 239 11.96 8.87 -8.05
CA ASN A 239 12.25 8.28 -6.77
C ASN A 239 11.42 6.98 -6.61
N PRO A 240 12.08 5.81 -6.42
CA PRO A 240 11.38 4.53 -6.33
C PRO A 240 10.30 4.52 -5.25
N VAL A 241 10.54 5.13 -4.08
CA VAL A 241 9.60 5.10 -2.96
C VAL A 241 8.30 5.81 -3.31
N THR A 242 8.38 7.03 -3.82
CA THR A 242 7.22 7.84 -4.20
C THR A 242 6.55 7.32 -5.47
N GLN A 243 7.32 6.76 -6.42
CA GLN A 243 6.76 6.08 -7.59
C GLN A 243 5.89 4.89 -7.17
N PHE A 244 6.36 4.08 -6.22
CA PHE A 244 5.57 2.98 -5.68
C PHE A 244 4.30 3.46 -4.99
N ASP A 245 4.36 4.57 -4.25
CA ASP A 245 3.18 5.16 -3.61
C ASP A 245 2.13 5.59 -4.65
N MET A 246 2.54 6.27 -5.73
CA MET A 246 1.63 6.60 -6.83
C MET A 246 0.99 5.36 -7.49
N LEU A 247 1.77 4.29 -7.68
CA LEU A 247 1.28 3.04 -8.26
C LEU A 247 0.33 2.31 -7.31
N ALA A 248 0.58 2.37 -6.00
CA ALA A 248 -0.30 1.81 -4.98
C ALA A 248 -1.65 2.55 -4.99
N ASP A 249 -1.65 3.88 -5.07
CA ASP A 249 -2.88 4.68 -5.16
C ASP A 249 -3.67 4.39 -6.43
N LEU A 250 -3.01 4.29 -7.59
CA LEU A 250 -3.66 3.88 -8.83
C LEU A 250 -4.37 2.52 -8.69
N ALA A 251 -3.66 1.54 -8.11
CA ALA A 251 -4.17 0.20 -7.92
C ALA A 251 -5.33 0.20 -6.91
N TYR A 252 -5.22 0.98 -5.83
CA TYR A 252 -6.20 1.09 -4.77
C TYR A 252 -7.52 1.68 -5.28
N TYR A 253 -7.45 2.85 -5.93
CA TYR A 253 -8.62 3.59 -6.40
C TYR A 253 -9.22 3.05 -7.71
N ARG A 254 -8.70 1.93 -8.24
CA ARG A 254 -9.11 1.35 -9.54
C ARG A 254 -9.00 2.35 -10.69
N LEU A 255 -8.01 3.23 -10.61
CA LEU A 255 -7.83 4.25 -11.62
C LEU A 255 -7.28 3.62 -12.90
N PRO A 256 -7.67 4.13 -14.08
CA PRO A 256 -7.08 3.69 -15.34
C PRO A 256 -5.55 3.74 -15.30
N LYS A 257 -4.87 2.79 -15.97
CA LYS A 257 -3.41 2.77 -16.04
C LYS A 257 -2.82 4.07 -16.59
N ASN A 258 -3.55 4.77 -17.45
CA ASN A 258 -3.17 6.05 -18.02
C ASN A 258 -3.62 7.26 -17.19
N TYR A 259 -4.21 7.09 -16.00
CA TYR A 259 -4.72 8.19 -15.18
C TYR A 259 -3.62 9.19 -14.80
N LEU A 260 -2.46 8.68 -14.33
CA LEU A 260 -1.29 9.52 -14.04
C LEU A 260 -0.78 10.25 -15.29
N LEU A 261 -0.79 9.58 -16.45
CA LEU A 261 -0.38 10.17 -17.72
C LEU A 261 -1.36 11.25 -18.19
N GLN A 262 -2.67 11.00 -18.06
CA GLN A 262 -3.73 11.96 -18.35
C GLN A 262 -3.62 13.19 -17.45
N GLY A 263 -3.33 13.00 -16.16
CA GLY A 263 -3.06 14.10 -15.24
C GLY A 263 -1.83 14.90 -15.67
N TYR A 264 -0.71 14.23 -15.93
CA TYR A 264 0.53 14.87 -16.38
C TYR A 264 0.33 15.73 -17.63
N TRP A 265 -0.35 15.22 -18.66
CA TRP A 265 -0.64 15.99 -19.87
C TRP A 265 -1.72 17.06 -19.65
N GLY A 266 -2.74 16.73 -18.86
CA GLY A 266 -3.84 17.62 -18.53
C GLY A 266 -3.39 18.85 -17.73
N ILE A 267 -2.33 18.75 -16.93
CA ILE A 267 -1.79 19.90 -16.16
C ILE A 267 -1.27 20.97 -17.11
N ASN A 268 -0.56 20.58 -18.16
CA ASN A 268 -0.06 21.54 -19.15
C ASN A 268 -1.22 22.23 -19.88
N ALA A 269 -2.27 21.47 -20.20
CA ALA A 269 -3.46 21.96 -20.89
C ALA A 269 -4.46 22.72 -20.00
N LEU A 270 -4.35 22.65 -18.67
CA LEU A 270 -5.32 23.22 -17.74
C LEU A 270 -5.38 24.75 -17.84
N ASP A 271 -6.50 25.34 -18.23
CA ASP A 271 -6.67 26.80 -18.22
C ASP A 271 -7.55 27.27 -17.04
N VAL A 272 -7.63 28.59 -16.86
CA VAL A 272 -8.39 29.20 -15.75
C VAL A 272 -9.88 28.85 -15.86
N SER A 273 -10.45 28.89 -17.07
CA SER A 273 -11.86 28.60 -17.32
C SER A 273 -12.21 27.15 -16.95
N GLN A 274 -11.39 26.20 -17.38
CA GLN A 274 -11.56 24.78 -17.07
C GLN A 274 -11.50 24.51 -15.56
N LEU A 275 -10.60 25.19 -14.87
CA LEU A 275 -10.48 25.07 -13.42
C LEU A 275 -11.70 25.68 -12.71
N GLU A 276 -12.13 26.86 -13.11
CA GLU A 276 -13.33 27.50 -12.58
C GLU A 276 -14.60 26.66 -12.80
N ASP A 277 -14.76 26.09 -14.00
CA ASP A 277 -15.87 25.20 -14.34
C ASP A 277 -15.87 23.93 -13.46
N TYR A 278 -14.69 23.35 -13.22
CA TYR A 278 -14.56 22.20 -12.33
C TYR A 278 -14.93 22.54 -10.88
N LEU A 279 -14.45 23.67 -10.36
CA LEU A 279 -14.76 24.13 -9.01
C LEU A 279 -16.25 24.47 -8.86
N ALA A 280 -16.86 25.06 -9.89
CA ALA A 280 -18.30 25.32 -9.92
C ALA A 280 -19.12 24.02 -9.83
N GLN A 281 -18.69 22.96 -10.52
CA GLN A 281 -19.32 21.63 -10.42
C GLN A 281 -19.22 21.05 -9.00
N CYS A 282 -18.05 21.16 -8.37
CA CYS A 282 -17.86 20.76 -6.98
C CYS A 282 -18.81 21.51 -6.03
N LEU A 283 -18.93 22.83 -6.19
CA LEU A 283 -19.78 23.66 -5.33
C LEU A 283 -21.28 23.42 -5.58
N ALA A 284 -21.69 23.19 -6.83
CA ALA A 284 -23.07 22.91 -7.21
C ALA A 284 -23.59 21.61 -6.59
N SER A 285 -22.72 20.63 -6.34
CA SER A 285 -23.10 19.36 -5.72
C SER A 285 -23.68 19.53 -4.31
N ARG A 286 -23.18 20.50 -3.54
CA ARG A 286 -23.69 20.83 -2.20
C ARG A 286 -25.14 21.31 -2.25
N LYS A 287 -25.49 22.12 -3.27
CA LYS A 287 -26.86 22.62 -3.46
C LYS A 287 -27.84 21.48 -3.75
N LYS A 288 -27.45 20.49 -4.55
CA LYS A 288 -28.29 19.31 -4.84
C LYS A 288 -28.56 18.46 -3.59
N ILE A 289 -27.57 18.31 -2.71
CA ILE A 289 -27.72 17.55 -1.45
C ILE A 289 -28.65 18.29 -0.47
N GLN A 290 -28.55 19.62 -0.37
CA GLN A 290 -29.44 20.41 0.50
C GLN A 290 -30.90 20.39 0.03
N VAL A 291 -31.14 20.45 -1.28
CA VAL A 291 -32.50 20.39 -1.84
C VAL A 291 -33.14 19.00 -1.62
N ALA A 292 -32.38 17.92 -1.79
CA ALA A 292 -32.88 16.56 -1.51
C ALA A 292 -33.25 16.35 -0.04
N GLN A 293 -32.45 16.90 0.89
CA GLN A 293 -32.73 16.82 2.33
C GLN A 293 -33.91 17.70 2.77
N HIS A 294 -34.22 18.77 2.05
CA HIS A 294 -35.41 19.59 2.32
C HIS A 294 -36.69 18.94 1.78
N GLY A 295 -36.64 18.35 0.58
CA GLY A 295 -37.78 17.65 -0.01
C GLY A 295 -38.21 16.37 0.71
N GLU A 296 -37.31 15.70 1.43
CA GLU A 296 -37.66 14.57 2.31
C GLU A 296 -38.33 15.01 3.62
N LYS A 297 -38.05 16.22 4.13
CA LYS A 297 -38.71 16.75 5.33
C LYS A 297 -40.14 17.21 5.05
N GLU A 298 -40.39 17.77 3.87
CA GLU A 298 -41.75 18.19 3.47
C GLU A 298 -42.69 17.01 3.14
N LYS A 299 -42.17 15.81 2.89
CA LYS A 299 -42.99 14.60 2.71
C LYS A 299 -43.30 13.86 4.02
N GLN A 300 -42.81 14.35 5.16
CA GLN A 300 -43.05 13.78 6.49
C GLN A 300 -43.89 14.72 7.39
N GLN A 301 -44.49 15.78 6.83
CA GLN A 301 -45.48 16.62 7.49
C GLN A 301 -46.87 16.46 6.87
#